data_AF-A0A846P6S6-F1
#
_entry.id   AF-A0A846P6S6-F1
#
_cell.length_a   1.000
_cell.length_b   1.000
_cell.length_c   1.000
_cell.angle_alpha   90.00
_cell.angle_beta   90.00
_cell.angle_gamma   90.00
#
_symmetry.space_group_name_H-M   'P 1'
#
loop_
_entity.id
_entity.type
_entity.pdbx_description
1 polymer ?
#
loop_
_entity_poly.entity_id
_entity_poly.type
_entity_poly.pdbx_seq_one_letter_code
_entity_poly.pdbx_strand_id
1 'polypeptide(L)' 'MKPESLLLSLVLIVLPRSAYAYLDPGTGSYILQLLLAGLLGAAFALKIFWVKIKTFFAGLLAKRSKNE' A
#
# COMPACT_ATOMS: atom_id res chain seq x y z
N MET A 1 1.18 -6.87 45.15
CA MET A 1 0.03 -7.28 44.32
C MET A 1 -0.61 -8.48 44.98
N LYS A 2 -1.94 -8.53 45.06
CA LYS A 2 -2.62 -9.63 45.76
C LYS A 2 -2.68 -10.88 44.85
N PRO A 3 -2.56 -12.11 45.38
CA PRO A 3 -2.46 -13.33 44.55
C PRO A 3 -3.66 -13.53 43.61
N GLU A 4 -4.85 -13.11 44.01
CA GLU A 4 -6.07 -13.12 43.19
C GLU A 4 -5.94 -12.27 41.91
N SER A 5 -5.18 -11.18 41.96
CA SER A 5 -4.94 -10.33 40.78
C SER A 5 -4.02 -11.00 39.74
N LEU A 6 -3.10 -11.86 40.20
CA LEU A 6 -2.21 -12.63 39.33
C LEU A 6 -2.97 -13.76 38.63
N LEU A 7 -3.84 -14.46 39.37
CA LEU A 7 -4.71 -15.49 38.81
C LEU A 7 -5.67 -14.92 37.78
N LEU A 8 -6.28 -13.76 38.07
CA LEU A 8 -7.16 -13.08 37.12
C LEU A 8 -6.42 -12.70 35.83
N SER A 9 -5.20 -12.17 35.96
CA SER A 9 -4.35 -11.80 34.82
C SER A 9 -3.98 -13.02 33.97
N LEU A 10 -3.66 -14.16 34.61
CA LEU A 10 -3.33 -15.41 33.92
C LEU A 10 -4.52 -15.95 33.11
N VAL A 11 -5.72 -15.90 33.66
CA VAL A 11 -6.95 -16.35 32.99
C VAL A 11 -7.24 -15.48 31.74
N LEU A 12 -7.04 -14.17 31.83
CA LEU A 12 -7.27 -13.25 30.71
C LEU A 12 -6.30 -13.47 29.53
N ILE A 13 -5.08 -13.94 29.79
CA ILE A 13 -4.08 -14.24 28.75
C ILE A 13 -4.39 -15.57 28.05
N VAL A 14 -4.84 -16.58 28.81
CA VAL A 14 -5.11 -17.94 28.27
C VAL A 14 -6.42 -18.00 27.48
N LEU A 15 -7.35 -17.08 27.72
CA LEU A 15 -8.65 -17.02 27.05
C LEU A 15 -8.79 -15.73 26.23
N PRO A 16 -8.01 -15.55 25.14
CA PRO A 16 -8.13 -14.37 24.30
C PRO A 16 -9.50 -14.38 23.61
N ARG A 17 -10.23 -13.26 23.73
CA ARG A 17 -11.46 -13.04 22.97
C ARG A 17 -11.10 -12.68 21.53
N SER A 18 -11.78 -13.26 20.55
CA SER A 18 -11.61 -12.91 19.14
C SER A 18 -11.94 -11.42 18.90
N ALA A 19 -10.91 -10.62 18.60
CA ALA A 19 -11.06 -9.22 18.23
C ALA A 19 -11.27 -9.12 16.71
N TYR A 20 -12.53 -9.08 16.27
CA TYR A 20 -12.91 -9.06 14.84
C TYR A 20 -12.64 -7.72 14.13
N ALA A 21 -12.22 -6.69 14.85
CA ALA A 21 -11.91 -5.37 14.31
C ALA A 21 -10.47 -4.95 14.70
N TYR A 22 -9.51 -5.87 14.53
CA TYR A 22 -8.10 -5.56 14.65
C TYR A 22 -7.64 -4.79 13.39
N LEU A 23 -8.03 -3.52 13.33
CA LEU A 23 -7.18 -2.51 12.71
C LEU A 23 -5.97 -2.41 13.64
N ASP A 24 -4.94 -3.21 13.35
CA ASP A 24 -3.63 -3.06 13.97
C ASP A 24 -3.26 -1.57 13.82
N PRO A 25 -2.80 -0.86 14.87
CA PRO A 25 -2.31 0.52 14.70
C PRO A 25 -1.25 0.64 13.58
N GLY A 26 -0.60 -0.45 13.18
CA GLY A 26 0.24 -0.54 11.98
C GLY A 26 -0.52 -0.59 10.64
N THR A 27 -1.75 -1.11 10.56
CA THR A 27 -2.48 -1.28 9.29
C THR A 27 -2.90 0.06 8.67
N GLY A 28 -3.21 1.07 9.50
CA GLY A 28 -3.48 2.43 9.01
C GLY A 28 -2.27 3.04 8.30
N SER A 29 -1.07 2.87 8.88
CA SER A 29 0.19 3.32 8.28
C SER A 29 0.55 2.54 7.01
N TYR A 30 0.16 1.27 6.92
CA TYR A 30 0.44 0.42 5.77
C TYR A 30 -0.23 0.93 4.48
N ILE A 31 -1.45 1.45 4.57
CA ILE A 31 -2.16 2.05 3.42
C ILE A 31 -1.39 3.28 2.91
N LEU A 32 -0.93 4.15 3.82
CA LEU A 32 -0.13 5.32 3.46
C LEU A 32 1.20 4.92 2.82
N GLN A 33 1.87 3.88 3.35
CA GLN A 33 3.11 3.35 2.78
C GLN A 33 2.91 2.81 1.36
N LEU A 34 1.85 2.03 1.11
CA LEU A 34 1.52 1.54 -0.22
C LEU A 34 1.21 2.66 -1.20
N LEU A 35 0.49 3.70 -0.75
CA LEU A 35 0.17 4.86 -1.57
C LEU A 35 1.42 5.65 -1.95
N LEU A 36 2.33 5.87 -0.99
CA LEU A 36 3.62 6.53 -1.24
C LEU A 36 4.52 5.68 -2.15
N ALA A 37 4.60 4.38 -1.92
CA ALA A 37 5.37 3.47 -2.77
C ALA A 37 4.85 3.47 -4.22
N GLY A 38 3.53 3.44 -4.41
CA GLY A 38 2.89 3.53 -5.72
C GLY A 38 3.18 4.86 -6.42
N LEU A 39 3.02 5.98 -5.73
CA LEU A 39 3.29 7.32 -6.27
C LEU A 39 4.75 7.49 -6.68
N LEU A 40 5.69 7.16 -5.80
CA LEU A 40 7.12 7.30 -6.06
C LEU A 40 7.58 6.32 -7.14
N GLY A 41 7.09 5.08 -7.12
CA GLY A 41 7.36 4.07 -8.14
C GLY A 41 6.86 4.51 -9.52
N ALA A 42 5.63 5.04 -9.60
CA ALA A 42 5.06 5.55 -10.85
C ALA A 42 5.83 6.77 -11.37
N ALA A 43 6.17 7.73 -10.50
CA ALA A 43 6.96 8.90 -10.88
C ALA A 43 8.35 8.51 -11.40
N PHE A 44 9.00 7.55 -10.75
CA PHE A 44 10.29 7.04 -11.17
C PHE A 44 10.21 6.28 -12.50
N ALA A 45 9.22 5.42 -12.67
CA ALA A 45 8.96 4.72 -13.93
C ALA A 45 8.70 5.72 -15.06
N LEU A 46 7.87 6.74 -14.83
CA LEU A 46 7.59 7.79 -15.81
C LEU A 46 8.88 8.50 -16.24
N LYS A 47 9.77 8.81 -15.30
CA LYS A 47 11.08 9.41 -15.58
C LYS A 47 11.95 8.51 -16.45
N ILE A 48 12.05 7.22 -16.12
CA ILE A 48 12.84 6.24 -16.89
C ILE A 48 12.29 6.07 -18.31
N PHE A 49 10.98 5.94 -18.43
CA PHE A 49 10.33 5.62 -19.70
C PHE A 49 9.92 6.85 -20.52
N TRP A 50 10.27 8.07 -20.09
CA TRP A 50 9.85 9.32 -20.73
C TRP A 50 10.12 9.35 -22.23
N VAL A 51 11.29 8.90 -22.67
CA VAL A 51 11.64 8.84 -24.10
C VAL A 51 10.75 7.86 -24.86
N LYS A 52 10.53 6.65 -24.32
CA LYS A 52 9.66 5.64 -24.94
C LYS A 52 8.21 6.09 -25.02
N ILE A 53 7.74 6.79 -23.98
CA ILE A 53 6.41 7.39 -23.95
C ILE A 53 6.28 8.42 -25.06
N LYS A 54 7.22 9.38 -25.15
CA LYS A 54 7.22 10.39 -26.21
C LYS A 54 7.25 9.77 -27.61
N THR A 55 8.10 8.77 -27.86
CA THR A 55 8.20 8.13 -29.18
C THR A 55 6.95 7.33 -29.52
N PHE A 56 6.34 6.65 -28.55
CA PHE A 56 5.07 5.95 -28.74
C PHE A 56 3.94 6.91 -29.17
N PHE A 57 3.76 8.02 -28.45
CA PHE A 57 2.73 9.02 -28.79
C PHE A 57 3.02 9.73 -30.12
N ALA A 58 4.29 10.03 -30.42
CA ALA A 58 4.68 10.62 -31.71
C ALA A 58 4.37 9.67 -32.88
N GLY A 59 4.67 8.37 -32.73
CA GLY A 59 4.34 7.35 -33.74
C GLY A 59 2.84 7.20 -33.96
N LEU A 60 2.03 7.32 -32.89
CA LEU A 60 0.58 7.27 -32.98
C LEU A 60 0.02 8.45 -33.81
N LEU A 61 0.55 9.67 -33.61
CA LEU A 61 0.17 10.86 -34.38
C LEU A 61 0.60 10.77 -35.84
N ALA A 62 1.84 10.33 -36.11
CA ALA A 62 2.38 10.20 -37.46
C ALA A 62 1.59 9.19 -38.31
N LYS A 63 1.07 8.13 -37.71
CA LYS A 63 0.25 7.12 -38.40
C LYS A 63 -1.09 7.68 -38.86
N ARG A 64 -1.63 8.71 -38.20
CA ARG A 64 -2.92 9.31 -38.53
C ARG A 64 -2.85 10.14 -39.82
N SER A 65 -1.78 10.89 -40.01
CA SER A 65 -1.57 11.75 -41.20
C SER A 65 -1.31 10.98 -42.50
N LYS A 66 -0.95 9.69 -42.42
CA LYS A 66 -0.68 8.85 -43.61
C LYS A 66 -1.92 8.13 -44.15
N ASN A 67 -3.02 8.17 -43.40
CA ASN A 67 -4.29 7.55 -43.76
C ASN A 67 -5.36 8.58 -44.18
N GLU A 68 -4.98 9.85 -44.29
CA GLU A 68 -5.73 10.93 -44.97
C GLU A 68 -5.09 11.17 -46.33
#